data_AF-A0A8T7K4J5-F1
#
_entry.id   AF-A0A8T7K4J5-F1
#
_cell.length_a   1.000
_cell.length_b   1.000
_cell.length_c   1.000
_cell.angle_alpha   90.00
_cell.angle_beta   90.00
_cell.angle_gamma   90.00
#
_symmetry.space_group_name_H-M   'P 1'
#
loop_
_entity.id
_entity.type
_entity.pdbx_description
1 polymer ?
#
loop_
_entity_poly.entity_id
_entity_poly.type
_entity_poly.pdbx_seq_one_letter_code
_entity_poly.pdbx_strand_id
1 'polypeptide(L)'
;MDDPQAVQQKALRPIVVQVKKKKKRRYSRGLGDLQRSARGLSKISARVARSLSKGADKFYETSDKSASKKRDGALRDLGLNIGKSLSRSLEEASSIPRDMAKMLNTRSVRRAARRQLRVMSRFNRLIRLR
;
A
#
# COMPACT_ATOMS: atom_id res chain seq x y z
N MET A 1 41.80 -3.27 61.80
CA MET A 1 42.41 -2.11 61.13
C MET A 1 42.16 -2.29 59.66
N ASP A 2 41.19 -1.57 59.12
CA ASP A 2 40.82 -1.64 57.71
C ASP A 2 41.84 -0.85 56.89
N ASP A 3 42.46 -1.51 55.91
CA ASP A 3 43.50 -0.93 55.06
C ASP A 3 42.97 0.32 54.32
N PRO A 4 43.54 1.51 54.54
CA PRO A 4 43.08 2.75 53.91
C PRO A 4 43.25 2.73 52.38
N GLN A 5 44.03 1.78 51.84
CA GLN A 5 44.21 1.60 50.40
C GLN A 5 43.06 0.87 49.72
N ALA A 6 42.25 0.09 50.45
CA ALA A 6 41.11 -0.64 49.89
C ALA A 6 39.94 0.30 49.53
N VAL A 7 39.80 1.42 50.24
CA VAL A 7 38.75 2.43 49.99
C VAL A 7 39.08 3.25 48.73
N GLN A 8 40.35 3.57 48.49
CA GLN A 8 40.79 4.33 47.31
C GLN A 8 40.59 3.57 45.99
N GLN A 9 40.74 2.24 45.99
CA GLN A 9 40.57 1.44 44.77
C GLN A 9 39.10 1.31 44.32
N LYS A 10 38.13 1.51 45.22
CA LYS A 10 36.71 1.52 44.86
C LYS A 10 36.30 2.78 44.07
N ALA A 11 37.01 3.89 44.23
CA ALA A 11 36.74 5.16 43.56
C ALA A 11 37.25 5.22 42.11
N LEU A 12 38.16 4.31 41.71
CA LEU A 12 38.78 4.30 40.38
C LEU A 12 38.09 3.39 39.36
N ARG A 13 36.98 2.72 39.73
CA ARG A 13 36.26 1.87 38.78
C ARG A 13 35.43 2.74 37.85
N PRO A 14 35.68 2.74 36.53
CA PRO A 14 34.91 3.56 35.60
C PRO A 14 33.44 3.11 35.62
N ILE A 15 32.53 4.06 35.82
CA ILE A 15 31.08 3.82 35.74
C ILE A 15 30.75 3.58 34.27
N VAL A 16 30.64 2.31 33.87
CA VAL A 16 30.25 1.92 32.52
C VAL A 16 28.73 2.05 32.40
N VAL A 17 28.27 3.18 31.87
CA VAL A 17 26.85 3.40 31.58
C VAL A 17 26.48 2.64 30.30
N GLN A 18 25.71 1.56 30.41
CA GLN A 18 25.17 0.86 29.25
C GLN A 18 24.08 1.71 28.58
N VAL A 19 24.46 2.45 27.54
CA VAL A 19 23.50 3.17 26.70
C VAL A 19 22.70 2.20 25.83
N LYS A 20 21.36 2.24 25.93
CA LYS A 20 20.47 1.46 25.06
C LYS A 20 20.79 1.76 23.59
N LYS A 21 21.14 0.73 22.81
CA LYS A 21 21.38 0.84 21.36
C LYS A 21 20.13 1.45 20.69
N LYS A 22 20.31 2.57 19.98
CA LYS A 22 19.22 3.19 19.21
C LYS A 22 18.77 2.22 18.12
N LYS A 23 17.47 1.88 18.07
CA LYS A 23 16.89 1.06 17.00
C LYS A 23 17.14 1.74 15.65
N LYS A 24 17.74 1.01 14.70
CA LYS A 24 17.88 1.46 13.31
C LYS A 24 16.48 1.72 12.73
N ARG A 25 16.29 2.89 12.13
CA ARG A 25 15.01 3.24 11.50
C ARG A 25 14.88 2.45 10.19
N ARG A 26 13.72 1.82 9.98
CA ARG A 26 13.41 1.11 8.72
C ARG A 26 13.36 2.07 7.52
N TYR A 27 13.00 3.33 7.75
CA TYR A 27 12.84 4.35 6.72
C TYR A 27 13.46 5.68 7.17
N SER A 28 13.91 6.47 6.19
CA SER A 28 14.36 7.85 6.41
C SER A 28 13.25 8.72 7.00
N ARG A 29 13.61 9.82 7.70
CA ARG A 29 12.64 10.74 8.31
C ARG A 29 11.65 11.25 7.25
N GLY A 30 10.35 11.12 7.52
CA GLY A 30 9.28 11.59 6.62
C GLY A 30 8.98 10.70 5.40
N LEU A 31 9.90 9.81 4.99
CA LEU A 31 9.76 8.98 3.78
C LEU A 31 8.98 7.69 3.98
N GLY A 32 8.74 7.28 5.23
CA GLY A 32 8.10 6.00 5.53
C GLY A 32 6.68 5.86 4.97
N ASP A 33 5.91 6.95 4.93
CA ASP A 33 4.54 6.91 4.38
C ASP A 33 4.55 6.91 2.84
N LEU A 34 5.44 7.68 2.20
CA LEU A 34 5.61 7.66 0.75
C LEU A 34 6.00 6.27 0.25
N GLN A 35 6.95 5.62 0.91
CA GLN A 35 7.40 4.28 0.52
C GLN A 35 6.30 3.22 0.71
N ARG A 36 5.46 3.36 1.75
CA ARG A 36 4.30 2.47 1.94
C ARG A 36 3.26 2.66 0.84
N SER A 37 2.95 3.91 0.47
CA SER A 37 2.02 4.22 -0.61
C SER A 37 2.54 3.74 -1.96
N ALA A 38 3.81 4.00 -2.28
CA ALA A 38 4.42 3.53 -3.53
C ALA A 38 4.38 2.00 -3.66
N ARG A 39 4.66 1.28 -2.55
CA ARG A 39 4.56 -0.19 -2.52
C ARG A 39 3.10 -0.67 -2.66
N GLY A 40 2.15 0.03 -2.05
CA GLY A 40 0.72 -0.25 -2.19
C GLY A 40 0.25 -0.10 -3.63
N LEU A 41 0.60 1.03 -4.26
CA LEU A 41 0.29 1.32 -5.65
C LEU A 41 0.88 0.25 -6.59
N SER A 42 2.16 -0.07 -6.42
CA SER A 42 2.83 -1.12 -7.23
C SER A 42 2.12 -2.47 -7.13
N LYS A 43 1.65 -2.85 -5.93
CA LYS A 43 0.93 -4.10 -5.71
C LYS A 43 -0.44 -4.10 -6.41
N ILE A 44 -1.15 -2.97 -6.39
CA ILE A 44 -2.43 -2.80 -7.10
C ILE A 44 -2.20 -2.89 -8.60
N SER A 45 -1.24 -2.15 -9.15
CA SER A 45 -0.90 -2.19 -10.57
C SER A 45 -0.55 -3.60 -11.03
N ALA A 46 0.26 -4.34 -10.25
CA ALA A 46 0.60 -5.72 -10.55
C ALA A 46 -0.60 -6.68 -10.46
N ARG A 47 -1.63 -6.37 -9.65
CA ARG A 47 -2.87 -7.17 -9.60
C ARG A 47 -3.74 -6.90 -10.82
N VAL A 48 -3.87 -5.64 -11.23
CA VAL A 48 -4.59 -5.23 -12.45
C VAL A 48 -3.96 -5.88 -13.68
N ALA A 49 -2.64 -5.77 -13.84
CA ALA A 49 -1.93 -6.36 -14.97
C ALA A 49 -2.13 -7.89 -15.05
N ARG A 50 -2.03 -8.59 -13.91
CA ARG A 50 -2.30 -10.03 -13.84
C ARG A 50 -3.74 -10.40 -14.19
N SER A 51 -4.70 -9.59 -13.72
CA SER A 51 -6.12 -9.78 -14.06
C SER A 51 -6.35 -9.67 -15.57
N LEU A 52 -5.78 -8.66 -16.21
CA LEU A 52 -5.88 -8.46 -17.66
C LEU A 52 -5.22 -9.61 -18.42
N SER A 53 -4.03 -10.04 -18.01
CA SER A 53 -3.34 -11.19 -18.61
C SER A 53 -4.17 -12.46 -18.54
N LYS A 54 -4.70 -12.81 -17.34
CA LYS A 54 -5.58 -13.98 -17.17
C LYS A 54 -6.85 -13.88 -18.02
N GLY A 55 -7.42 -12.68 -18.14
CA GLY A 55 -8.58 -12.42 -19.00
C GLY A 55 -8.28 -12.69 -20.47
N ALA A 56 -7.14 -12.20 -20.95
CA ALA A 56 -6.68 -12.43 -22.32
C ALA A 56 -6.39 -13.92 -22.59
N ASP A 57 -5.64 -14.60 -21.70
CA ASP A 57 -5.36 -16.04 -21.82
C ASP A 57 -6.65 -16.85 -21.93
N LYS A 58 -7.67 -16.47 -21.12
CA LYS A 58 -8.95 -17.16 -21.16
C LYS A 58 -9.74 -16.87 -22.43
N PHE A 59 -9.66 -15.66 -22.95
CA PHE A 59 -10.24 -15.32 -24.25
C PHE A 59 -9.63 -16.17 -25.36
N TYR A 60 -8.29 -16.31 -25.42
CA TYR A 60 -7.64 -17.16 -26.41
C TYR A 60 -8.05 -18.63 -26.27
N GLU A 61 -8.02 -19.19 -25.05
CA GLU A 61 -8.41 -20.59 -24.80
C GLU A 61 -9.86 -20.87 -25.24
N THR A 62 -10.77 -19.91 -25.04
CA THR A 62 -12.18 -20.06 -25.41
C THR A 62 -12.41 -19.81 -26.90
N SER A 63 -11.69 -18.85 -27.49
CA SER A 63 -11.69 -18.60 -28.94
C SER A 63 -11.21 -19.83 -29.71
N ASP A 64 -10.08 -20.43 -29.32
CA ASP A 64 -9.52 -21.63 -29.95
C ASP A 64 -10.46 -22.84 -29.85
N LYS A 65 -11.12 -23.02 -28.69
CA LYS A 65 -12.13 -24.07 -28.51
C LYS A 65 -13.39 -23.85 -29.36
N SER A 66 -13.82 -22.60 -29.52
CA SER A 66 -14.97 -22.28 -30.38
C SER A 66 -14.62 -22.40 -31.87
N ALA A 67 -13.41 -21.98 -32.27
CA ALA A 67 -12.89 -22.10 -33.63
C ALA A 67 -12.72 -23.58 -34.05
N SER A 68 -12.21 -24.42 -33.16
CA SER A 68 -12.08 -25.87 -33.42
C SER A 68 -13.41 -26.61 -33.51
N LYS A 69 -14.48 -26.10 -32.86
CA LYS A 69 -15.81 -26.73 -32.89
C LYS A 69 -16.72 -26.27 -34.04
N LYS A 70 -16.61 -25.03 -34.51
CA LYS A 70 -17.55 -24.45 -35.48
C LYS A 70 -16.86 -23.40 -36.36
N ARG A 71 -17.16 -23.42 -37.67
CA ARG A 71 -16.63 -22.48 -38.67
C ARG A 71 -16.75 -21.01 -38.25
N ASP A 72 -17.90 -20.64 -37.66
CA ASP A 72 -18.20 -19.27 -37.18
C ASP A 72 -18.34 -19.18 -35.65
N GLY A 73 -17.99 -20.25 -34.92
CA GLY A 73 -18.21 -20.33 -33.47
C GLY A 73 -17.46 -19.28 -32.67
N ALA A 74 -16.24 -18.95 -33.11
CA ALA A 74 -15.42 -17.94 -32.46
C ALA A 74 -16.09 -16.56 -32.48
N LEU A 75 -16.74 -16.19 -33.59
CA LEU A 75 -17.45 -14.91 -33.73
C LEU A 75 -18.78 -14.90 -32.96
N ARG A 76 -19.54 -16.01 -33.02
CA ARG A 76 -20.82 -16.14 -32.31
C ARG A 76 -20.66 -16.09 -30.79
N ASP A 77 -19.59 -16.70 -30.27
CA ASP A 77 -19.35 -16.80 -28.82
C ASP A 77 -18.48 -15.66 -28.27
N LEU A 78 -17.97 -14.77 -29.13
CA LEU A 78 -17.04 -13.69 -28.80
C LEU A 78 -17.56 -12.83 -27.63
N GLY A 79 -18.81 -12.38 -27.70
CA GLY A 79 -19.42 -11.55 -26.66
C GLY A 79 -19.54 -12.27 -25.30
N LEU A 80 -19.90 -13.56 -25.30
CA LEU A 80 -20.02 -14.37 -24.08
C LEU A 80 -18.64 -14.64 -23.45
N ASN A 81 -17.62 -14.88 -24.26
CA ASN A 81 -16.25 -15.11 -23.81
C ASN A 81 -15.63 -13.83 -23.22
N ILE A 82 -15.84 -12.69 -23.89
CA ILE A 82 -15.46 -11.38 -23.36
C ILE A 82 -16.17 -11.13 -22.03
N GLY A 83 -17.50 -11.31 -21.97
CA GLY A 83 -18.26 -11.11 -20.74
C GLY A 83 -17.75 -11.95 -19.56
N LYS A 84 -17.46 -13.24 -19.77
CA LYS A 84 -16.88 -14.11 -18.74
C LYS A 84 -15.48 -13.67 -18.29
N SER A 85 -14.63 -13.25 -19.23
CA SER A 85 -13.28 -12.76 -18.93
C SER A 85 -13.31 -11.45 -18.13
N LEU A 86 -14.24 -10.56 -18.49
CA LEU A 86 -14.44 -9.28 -17.83
C LEU A 86 -15.01 -9.48 -16.41
N SER A 87 -16.00 -10.36 -16.26
CA SER A 87 -16.61 -10.67 -14.96
C SER A 87 -15.57 -11.20 -13.98
N ARG A 88 -14.70 -12.14 -14.39
CA ARG A 88 -13.61 -12.66 -13.55
C ARG A 88 -12.58 -11.57 -13.23
N SER A 89 -12.27 -10.71 -14.21
CA SER A 89 -11.34 -9.61 -13.99
C SER A 89 -11.88 -8.61 -12.97
N LEU A 90 -13.17 -8.29 -13.05
CA LEU A 90 -13.86 -7.44 -12.08
C LEU A 90 -13.93 -8.08 -10.70
N GLU A 91 -14.13 -9.39 -10.63
CA GLU A 91 -14.13 -10.14 -9.37
C GLU A 91 -12.76 -10.09 -8.69
N GLU A 92 -11.67 -10.23 -9.44
CA GLU A 92 -10.30 -10.11 -8.91
C GLU A 92 -9.96 -8.64 -8.57
N ALA A 93 -10.46 -7.69 -9.36
CA ALA A 93 -10.36 -6.25 -9.13
C ALA A 93 -11.24 -5.74 -7.97
N SER A 94 -12.27 -6.47 -7.54
CA SER A 94 -13.18 -6.08 -6.44
C SER A 94 -12.45 -5.84 -5.11
N SER A 95 -11.25 -6.42 -4.98
CA SER A 95 -10.36 -6.25 -3.84
C SER A 95 -9.57 -4.93 -3.86
N ILE A 96 -9.49 -4.26 -5.01
CA ILE A 96 -8.72 -3.02 -5.22
C ILE A 96 -9.27 -1.86 -4.39
N PRO A 97 -10.59 -1.56 -4.36
CA PRO A 97 -11.14 -0.47 -3.54
C PRO A 97 -10.74 -0.59 -2.06
N ARG A 98 -10.77 -1.82 -1.51
CA ARG A 98 -10.37 -2.07 -0.13
C ARG A 98 -8.89 -1.78 0.11
N ASP A 99 -8.04 -2.19 -0.82
CA ASP A 99 -6.59 -1.92 -0.75
C ASP A 99 -6.27 -0.44 -0.92
N MET A 100 -7.00 0.27 -1.79
CA MET A 100 -6.92 1.73 -1.93
C MET A 100 -7.35 2.45 -0.65
N ALA A 101 -8.47 2.06 -0.05
CA ALA A 101 -8.95 2.64 1.21
C ALA A 101 -7.92 2.46 2.35
N LYS A 102 -7.28 1.28 2.44
CA LYS A 102 -6.18 1.04 3.39
C LYS A 102 -4.98 1.93 3.12
N MET A 103 -4.63 2.17 1.85
CA MET A 103 -3.52 3.05 1.47
C MET A 103 -3.80 4.52 1.82
N LEU A 104 -5.05 4.98 1.62
CA LEU A 104 -5.47 6.34 1.95
C LEU A 104 -5.62 6.56 3.46
N ASN A 105 -5.85 5.52 4.25
CA ASN A 105 -5.94 5.59 5.71
C ASN A 105 -4.57 5.67 6.42
N THR A 106 -3.70 6.59 5.98
CA THR A 106 -2.42 6.88 6.65
C THR A 106 -2.52 8.11 7.54
N ARG A 107 -1.66 8.18 8.58
CA ARG A 107 -1.61 9.34 9.49
C ARG A 107 -1.29 10.64 8.73
N SER A 108 -0.45 10.57 7.71
CA SER A 108 -0.06 11.73 6.90
C SER A 108 -1.22 12.24 6.05
N VAL A 109 -1.96 11.36 5.36
CA VAL A 109 -3.17 11.75 4.61
C VAL A 109 -4.23 12.34 5.53
N ARG A 110 -4.47 11.73 6.70
CA ARG A 110 -5.42 12.26 7.70
C ARG A 110 -5.02 13.65 8.21
N ARG A 111 -3.72 13.91 8.40
CA ARG A 111 -3.21 15.24 8.80
C ARG A 111 -3.39 16.26 7.68
N ALA A 112 -3.09 15.89 6.44
CA ALA A 112 -3.27 16.76 5.28
C ALA A 112 -4.75 17.14 5.09
N ALA A 113 -5.65 16.16 5.15
CA ALA A 113 -7.08 16.37 5.07
C ALA A 113 -7.59 17.31 6.18
N ARG A 114 -7.14 17.12 7.44
CA ARG A 114 -7.49 18.04 8.53
C ARG A 114 -7.00 19.46 8.31
N ARG A 115 -5.81 19.65 7.69
CA ARG A 115 -5.30 20.99 7.35
C ARG A 115 -6.16 21.63 6.26
N GLN A 116 -6.50 20.90 5.21
CA GLN A 116 -7.35 21.39 4.13
C GLN A 116 -8.74 21.76 4.66
N LEU A 117 -9.38 20.91 5.46
CA LEU A 117 -10.67 21.21 6.09
C LEU A 117 -10.63 22.47 6.96
N ARG A 118 -9.54 22.70 7.70
CA ARG A 118 -9.36 23.93 8.48
C ARG A 118 -9.18 25.18 7.60
N VAL A 119 -8.53 25.06 6.45
CA VAL A 119 -8.39 26.18 5.51
C VAL A 119 -9.74 26.48 4.86
N MET A 120 -10.44 25.44 4.40
CA MET A 120 -11.77 25.57 3.81
C MET A 120 -12.80 26.10 4.80
N SER A 121 -12.77 25.68 6.07
CA SER A 121 -13.69 26.21 7.08
C SER A 121 -13.43 27.69 7.38
N ARG A 122 -12.17 28.15 7.34
CA ARG A 122 -11.83 29.57 7.45
C ARG A 122 -12.29 30.37 6.23
N PHE A 123 -12.10 29.83 5.03
CA PHE A 123 -12.61 30.43 3.79
C PHE A 123 -14.14 30.53 3.80
N ASN A 124 -14.84 29.47 4.18
CA ASN A 124 -16.29 29.47 4.26
C ASN A 124 -16.80 30.48 5.31
N ARG A 125 -16.08 30.64 6.43
CA ARG A 125 -16.40 31.65 7.45
C ARG A 125 -16.21 33.08 6.93
N LEU A 126 -15.22 33.31 6.07
CA LEU A 126 -15.00 34.61 5.41
C LEU A 126 -16.06 34.92 4.35
N ILE A 127 -16.49 33.91 3.59
CA ILE A 127 -17.54 34.05 2.58
C ILE A 127 -18.91 34.30 3.23
N ARG A 128 -19.16 33.73 4.42
CA ARG A 128 -20.42 33.89 5.17
C ARG A 128 -20.54 35.22 5.95
N LEU A 129 -19.45 35.98 6.08
CA LEU A 129 -19.42 37.28 6.76
C LEU A 129 -19.48 38.47 5.78
N ARG A 130 -19.77 38.20 4.50
CA ARG A 130 -19.84 39.19 3.42
C ARG A 130 -21.25 39.23 2.84
#